data_AF-A0A1G8WFR4-F1
#
_entry.id   AF-A0A1G8WFR4-F1
#
_cell.length_a   1.000
_cell.length_b   1.000
_cell.length_c   1.000
_cell.angle_alpha   90.00
_cell.angle_beta   90.00
_cell.angle_gamma   90.00
#
_symmetry.space_group_name_H-M   'P 1'
#
loop_
_entity.id
_entity.type
_entity.pdbx_description
1 polymer ?
#
loop_
_entity_poly.entity_id
_entity_poly.type
_entity_poly.pdbx_seq_one_letter_code
_entity_poly.pdbx_strand_id
1 'polypeptide(L)' 'MYYLIPVFLGIVIAILGIIMAIFPRISTRRDRRNDPKAVMKTRLSGFAMIVLGILLAILRFILLFR' A
#
# COMPACT_ATOMS: atom_id res chain seq x y z
N MET A 1 6.83 -18.11 -15.27
CA MET A 1 6.86 -16.63 -15.33
C MET A 1 5.65 -15.97 -14.66
N TYR A 2 4.42 -16.51 -14.76
CA TYR A 2 3.22 -15.90 -14.17
C TYR A 2 3.17 -15.85 -12.62
N TYR A 3 3.97 -16.67 -11.92
CA TYR A 3 3.99 -16.72 -10.45
C TYR A 3 4.73 -15.56 -9.78
N LEU A 4 5.56 -14.81 -10.53
CA LEU A 4 6.30 -13.66 -10.00
C LEU A 4 5.48 -12.35 -10.06
N ILE A 5 4.48 -12.29 -10.95
CA ILE A 5 3.61 -11.12 -11.13
C ILE A 5 2.91 -10.72 -9.82
N PRO A 6 2.30 -11.64 -9.04
CA PRO A 6 1.63 -11.30 -7.79
C PRO A 6 2.57 -10.78 -6.70
N VAL A 7 3.80 -11.33 -6.66
CA VAL A 7 4.83 -10.90 -5.70
C VAL A 7 5.28 -9.48 -6.02
N PHE A 8 5.57 -9.21 -7.29
CA PHE A 8 5.91 -7.87 -7.76
C PHE A 8 4.77 -6.87 -7.48
N LEU A 9 3.53 -7.26 -7.77
CA LEU A 9 2.35 -6.43 -7.50
C LEU A 9 2.20 -6.10 -6.00
N GLY A 10 2.42 -7.09 -5.12
CA GLY A 10 2.40 -6.91 -3.67
C GLY A 10 3.45 -5.91 -3.19
N ILE A 11 4.67 -5.98 -3.74
CA ILE A 11 5.76 -5.03 -3.45
C ILE A 11 5.37 -3.62 -3.89
N VAL A 12 4.83 -3.45 -5.11
CA VAL A 12 4.40 -2.13 -5.62
C VAL A 12 3.29 -1.53 -4.76
N ILE A 13 2.30 -2.34 -4.35
CA ILE A 13 1.22 -1.90 -3.46
C ILE A 13 1.78 -1.47 -2.10
N ALA A 14 2.74 -2.21 -1.55
CA ALA A 14 3.38 -1.86 -0.29
C ALA A 14 4.15 -0.53 -0.40
N ILE A 15 4.90 -0.31 -1.48
CA ILE A 15 5.61 0.95 -1.74
C ILE A 15 4.62 2.12 -1.84
N LEU A 16 3.53 1.96 -2.58
CA LEU A 16 2.48 2.99 -2.69
C LEU A 16 1.84 3.28 -1.32
N GLY A 17 1.60 2.24 -0.52
CA GLY A 17 1.12 2.39 0.86
C GLY A 17 2.09 3.18 1.74
N ILE A 18 3.40 2.94 1.62
CA ILE A 18 4.46 3.69 2.32
C ILE A 18 4.42 5.17 1.93
N ILE A 19 4.35 5.47 0.63
CA ILE A 19 4.28 6.85 0.13
C ILE A 19 3.03 7.55 0.68
N MET A 20 1.87 6.88 0.69
CA MET A 20 0.64 7.40 1.29
C MET A 20 0.75 7.63 2.81
N ALA A 21 1.47 6.76 3.53
CA ALA A 21 1.62 6.86 4.98
C ALA A 21 2.62 7.95 5.41
N ILE A 22 3.69 8.17 4.63
CA ILE A 22 4.71 9.19 4.90
C ILE A 22 4.25 10.57 4.41
N PHE A 23 3.69 10.64 3.20
CA PHE A 23 3.26 11.89 2.56
C PHE A 23 1.74 11.90 2.26
N PRO A 24 0.89 11.81 3.30
CA PRO A 24 -0.56 11.74 3.09
C PRO A 24 -1.13 13.03 2.48
N ARG A 25 -0.50 14.19 2.69
CA ARG A 25 -0.91 15.47 2.07
C ARG A 25 -0.74 15.50 0.56
N ILE A 26 0.30 14.87 0.03
CA ILE A 26 0.55 14.79 -1.42
C ILE A 26 -0.42 13.81 -2.05
N SER A 27 -0.75 12.74 -1.31
CA SER A 27 -1.64 11.67 -1.74
C SER A 27 -3.12 12.01 -1.61
N THR A 28 -3.47 13.04 -0.83
CA THR A 28 -4.84 13.52 -0.67
C THR A 28 -5.19 14.50 -1.79
N ARG A 29 -6.40 14.41 -2.35
CA ARG A 29 -6.88 15.35 -3.38
C ARG A 29 -6.66 16.81 -2.94
N ARG A 30 -6.26 17.67 -3.89
CA ARG A 30 -5.91 19.08 -3.62
C ARG A 30 -7.01 19.83 -2.84
N ASP A 31 -8.26 19.52 -3.15
CA ASP A 31 -9.46 20.13 -2.56
C ASP A 31 -9.66 19.77 -1.08
N ARG A 32 -9.07 18.65 -0.63
CA ARG A 32 -9.22 18.13 0.75
C ARG A 32 -7.91 18.00 1.52
N ARG A 33 -6.77 18.39 0.95
CA ARG A 33 -5.45 18.29 1.62
C ARG A 33 -5.32 19.17 2.86
N ASN A 34 -6.16 20.19 2.99
CA ASN A 34 -6.23 21.08 4.14
C ASN A 34 -7.18 20.56 5.24
N ASP A 35 -8.00 19.54 4.95
CA ASP A 35 -8.86 18.89 5.93
C ASP A 35 -8.04 17.84 6.71
N PRO A 36 -7.81 18.03 8.03
CA PRO A 36 -7.03 17.10 8.83
C PRO A 36 -7.67 15.69 8.87
N LYS A 37 -8.99 15.58 8.77
CA LYS A 37 -9.67 14.27 8.74
C LYS A 37 -9.38 13.51 7.46
N ALA A 38 -9.37 14.20 6.32
CA ALA A 38 -9.06 13.60 5.03
C ALA A 38 -7.61 13.10 4.97
N VAL A 39 -6.66 13.91 5.45
CA VAL A 39 -5.23 13.55 5.51
C VAL A 39 -5.00 12.37 6.44
N MET A 40 -5.65 12.35 7.62
CA MET A 40 -5.52 11.25 8.57
C MET A 40 -6.13 9.95 8.03
N LYS A 41 -7.27 10.02 7.33
CA LYS A 41 -7.85 8.87 6.62
C LYS A 41 -6.90 8.32 5.57
N THR A 42 -6.30 9.18 4.74
CA THR A 42 -5.31 8.77 3.73
C THR A 42 -4.11 8.07 4.38
N ARG A 43 -3.61 8.57 5.52
CA ARG A 43 -2.50 7.95 6.25
C ARG A 43 -2.86 6.55 6.74
N LEU A 44 -4.05 6.39 7.34
CA LEU A 44 -4.58 5.10 7.80
C LEU A 44 -4.77 4.12 6.64
N SER A 45 -5.33 4.59 5.52
CA SER A 45 -5.46 3.78 4.31
C SER A 45 -4.10 3.36 3.74
N GLY A 46 -3.09 4.24 3.79
CA GLY A 46 -1.71 3.91 3.43
C GLY A 46 -1.17 2.75 4.27
N PHE A 47 -1.32 2.81 5.59
CA PHE A 47 -0.94 1.70 6.48
C PHE A 47 -1.67 0.39 6.16
N ALA A 48 -2.98 0.45 5.90
CA ALA A 48 -3.74 -0.73 5.50
C ALA A 48 -3.22 -1.33 4.18
N MET A 49 -2.86 -0.50 3.20
CA MET A 49 -2.25 -0.96 1.95
C MET A 49 -0.89 -1.63 2.16
N ILE A 50 -0.05 -1.11 3.06
CA ILE A 50 1.23 -1.73 3.41
C ILE A 50 1.00 -3.14 3.94
N VAL A 51 0.09 -3.29 4.91
CA VAL A 51 -0.23 -4.59 5.52
C VAL A 51 -0.76 -5.56 4.47
N LEU A 52 -1.68 -5.12 3.60
CA LEU A 52 -2.23 -5.96 2.53
C LEU A 52 -1.17 -6.37 1.50
N GLY A 53 -0.29 -5.45 1.10
CA GLY A 53 0.80 -5.73 0.16
C GLY A 53 1.80 -6.75 0.72
N ILE A 54 2.17 -6.61 1.99
CA ILE A 54 3.05 -7.56 2.68
C ILE A 54 2.38 -8.93 2.79
N LEU A 55 1.11 -8.99 3.21
CA LEU A 55 0.36 -10.25 3.30
C LEU A 55 0.31 -10.97 1.95
N LEU A 56 0.03 -10.25 0.85
CA LEU A 56 0.03 -10.80 -0.50
C LEU A 56 1.38 -11.37 -0.91
N ALA A 57 2.47 -10.66 -0.60
CA ALA A 57 3.83 -11.11 -0.89
C ALA A 57 4.16 -12.38 -0.11
N ILE A 58 3.83 -12.44 1.19
CA ILE A 58 4.06 -13.60 2.06
C ILE A 58 3.23 -14.81 1.60
N LEU A 59 1.93 -14.64 1.34
CA LEU A 59 1.05 -15.73 0.91
C LEU A 59 1.55 -16.39 -0.36
N ARG A 60 2.01 -15.59 -1.33
CA ARG A 60 2.56 -16.10 -2.58
C ARG A 60 3.94 -16.68 -2.43
N PHE A 61 4.77 -16.14 -1.56
CA PHE A 61 6.04 -16.75 -1.20
C PHE A 61 5.82 -18.16 -0.63
N ILE A 62 4.91 -18.32 0.33
CA ILE A 62 4.56 -19.63 0.92
C ILE A 62 4.02 -20.61 -0.15
N LEU A 63 3.16 -20.13 -1.05
CA LEU A 63 2.61 -20.92 -2.16
C LEU A 63 3.64 -21.28 -3.25
N LEU A 64 4.77 -20.57 -3.32
CA LEU A 64 5.85 -20.88 -4.26
C LEU A 64 6.76 -22.00 -3.75
N PHE A 65 6.90 -22.11 -2.42
CA PHE A 65 7.75 -23.10 -1.75
C PHE A 65 7.03 -24.40 -1.37
N ARG A 66 5.74 -24.53 -1.68
CA ARG A 66 4.91 -25.72 -1.44
C ARG A 66 4.42 -26.29 -2.76
#